data_AF-A0A8S3FUR3-F1
#
_entry.id   AF-A0A8S3FUR3-F1
#
_cell.length_a   1.000
_cell.length_b   1.000
_cell.length_c   1.000
_cell.angle_alpha   90.00
_cell.angle_beta   90.00
_cell.angle_gamma   90.00
#
_symmetry.space_group_name_H-M   'P 1'
#
loop_
_entity.id
_entity.type
_entity.pdbx_description
1 polymer ?
#
loop_
_entity_poly.entity_id
_entity_poly.type
_entity_poly.pdbx_seq_one_letter_code
_entity_poly.pdbx_strand_id
1 'polypeptide(L)'
;MSVCNSSSADCSTTLERDGPTYGISFTRTQADTLFRQYLNQNIASFEFIDTGYNNLIFFINTVENTERYVLKIGGRYWNRIKTEAEVQALELLTKYTTIPVPKVLAYSSDRNNEYGVEWILM
;
A
#
# COMPACT_ATOMS: atom_id res chain seq x y z
N MET A 1 4.57 0.40 -20.11
CA MET A 1 3.49 -0.45 -20.66
C MET A 1 4.14 -1.49 -21.53
N SER A 2 4.13 -2.76 -21.12
CA SER A 2 4.60 -3.86 -21.96
C SER A 2 3.42 -4.78 -22.22
N VAL A 3 3.10 -4.96 -23.50
CA VAL A 3 2.12 -5.93 -24.00
C VAL A 3 2.92 -7.17 -24.39
N CYS A 4 2.64 -8.30 -23.76
CA CYS A 4 3.27 -9.57 -24.14
C CYS A 4 2.47 -10.20 -25.28
N ASN A 5 3.03 -10.15 -26.50
CA ASN A 5 2.61 -10.98 -27.63
C ASN A 5 3.41 -12.28 -27.66
N SER A 6 2.71 -13.38 -27.92
CA SER A 6 3.22 -14.74 -27.97
C SER A 6 4.06 -15.02 -29.22
N SER A 7 5.37 -15.21 -29.08
CA SER A 7 6.20 -16.12 -29.90
C SER A 7 7.61 -16.26 -29.31
N SER A 8 7.89 -17.46 -28.79
CA SER A 8 9.17 -18.07 -28.41
C SER A 8 10.47 -17.27 -28.62
N ALA A 9 11.08 -16.84 -27.51
CA ALA A 9 12.49 -17.08 -27.20
C ALA A 9 12.74 -16.68 -25.73
N ASP A 10 13.13 -17.67 -24.92
CA ASP A 10 13.96 -17.57 -23.73
C ASP A 10 13.75 -16.33 -22.82
N CYS A 11 12.87 -16.46 -21.83
CA CYS A 11 12.82 -15.53 -20.71
C CYS A 11 13.10 -16.28 -19.41
N SER A 12 14.26 -16.94 -19.36
CA SER A 12 14.88 -17.38 -18.11
C SER A 12 15.50 -16.22 -17.34
N THR A 13 14.72 -15.16 -17.10
CA THR A 13 15.04 -14.20 -16.03
C THR A 13 14.09 -14.46 -14.88
N THR A 14 14.38 -15.55 -14.17
CA THR A 14 13.99 -15.67 -12.76
C THR A 14 14.53 -14.42 -12.08
N LEU A 15 13.69 -13.42 -11.88
CA LEU A 15 13.97 -12.36 -10.92
C LEU A 15 13.77 -12.99 -9.54
N GLU A 16 14.76 -13.77 -9.10
CA GLU A 16 14.89 -14.10 -7.70
C GLU A 16 15.08 -12.79 -6.95
N ARG A 17 14.06 -12.38 -6.20
CA ARG A 17 14.19 -11.32 -5.22
C ARG A 17 13.88 -11.87 -3.85
N ASP A 18 14.85 -11.70 -2.95
CA ASP A 18 14.71 -11.79 -1.49
C ASP A 18 13.83 -10.64 -0.95
N GLY A 19 12.62 -10.45 -1.50
CA GLY A 19 11.54 -9.74 -0.81
C GLY A 19 11.05 -10.58 0.37
N PRO A 20 10.29 -10.02 1.34
CA PRO A 20 9.85 -10.79 2.51
C PRO A 20 9.06 -12.01 2.05
N THR A 21 9.71 -13.16 2.18
CA THR A 21 9.35 -14.39 1.50
C THR A 21 8.06 -15.01 2.08
N TYR A 22 7.63 -14.58 3.27
CA TYR A 22 6.43 -15.09 3.96
C TYR A 22 5.84 -14.11 4.98
N GLY A 23 4.50 -14.07 5.06
CA GLY A 23 3.79 -13.89 6.35
C GLY A 23 2.80 -12.73 6.49
N ILE A 24 2.58 -11.90 5.47
CA ILE A 24 1.60 -10.81 5.52
C ILE A 24 0.69 -10.92 4.32
N SER A 25 -0.61 -10.94 4.57
CA SER A 25 -1.64 -10.98 3.54
C SER A 25 -2.65 -9.88 3.84
N PHE A 26 -3.02 -9.14 2.80
CA PHE A 26 -4.13 -8.20 2.88
C PHE A 26 -4.98 -8.38 1.62
N THR A 27 -6.26 -8.66 1.83
CA THR A 27 -7.17 -9.07 0.76
C THR A 27 -7.92 -7.89 0.18
N ARG A 28 -8.42 -8.06 -1.05
CA ARG A 28 -9.33 -7.09 -1.67
C ARG A 28 -10.56 -6.81 -0.80
N THR A 29 -11.17 -7.84 -0.18
CA THR A 29 -12.33 -7.67 0.70
C THR A 29 -12.03 -6.83 1.94
N GLN A 30 -10.84 -6.99 2.53
CA GLN A 30 -10.38 -6.12 3.62
C GLN A 30 -10.19 -4.68 3.13
N ALA A 31 -9.60 -4.50 1.94
CA ALA A 31 -9.47 -3.17 1.33
C ALA A 31 -10.84 -2.51 1.05
N ASP A 32 -11.81 -3.25 0.51
CA ASP A 32 -13.16 -2.74 0.27
C ASP A 32 -13.83 -2.29 1.59
N THR A 33 -13.65 -3.06 2.66
CA THR A 33 -14.17 -2.71 3.99
C THR A 33 -13.50 -1.44 4.52
N LEU A 34 -12.17 -1.37 4.42
CA LEU A 34 -11.38 -0.21 4.85
C LEU A 34 -11.78 1.06 4.09
N PHE A 35 -11.90 1.00 2.76
CA PHE A 35 -12.27 2.15 1.94
C PHE A 35 -13.71 2.62 2.22
N ARG A 36 -14.64 1.69 2.44
CA ARG A 36 -16.01 2.06 2.85
C ARG A 36 -16.02 2.72 4.22
N GLN A 37 -15.28 2.17 5.18
CA GLN A 37 -15.26 2.67 6.55
C GLN A 37 -14.62 4.05 6.68
N TYR A 38 -13.46 4.26 6.05
CA TYR A 38 -12.66 5.47 6.25
C TYR A 38 -12.90 6.56 5.20
N LEU A 39 -13.31 6.20 3.98
CA LEU A 39 -13.51 7.15 2.88
C LEU A 39 -14.94 7.18 2.35
N ASN A 40 -15.82 6.24 2.74
CA ASN A 40 -17.13 6.04 2.13
C ASN A 40 -17.05 5.88 0.60
N GLN A 41 -16.06 5.12 0.14
CA GLN A 41 -15.78 4.90 -1.29
C GLN A 41 -15.75 3.41 -1.63
N ASN A 42 -16.05 3.09 -2.90
CA ASN A 42 -15.96 1.74 -3.44
C ASN A 42 -14.73 1.62 -4.34
N ILE A 43 -13.96 0.56 -4.14
CA ILE A 43 -12.77 0.32 -4.96
C ILE A 43 -13.18 -0.11 -6.37
N ALA A 44 -12.65 0.57 -7.38
CA ALA A 44 -12.75 0.18 -8.78
C ALA A 44 -11.58 -0.73 -9.19
N SER A 45 -10.35 -0.37 -8.81
CA SER A 45 -9.13 -1.13 -9.12
C SER A 45 -8.28 -1.35 -7.85
N PHE A 46 -7.61 -2.50 -7.77
CA PHE A 46 -6.75 -2.88 -6.64
C PHE A 46 -5.51 -3.56 -7.19
N GLU A 47 -4.45 -2.80 -7.39
CA GLU A 47 -3.22 -3.22 -8.06
C GLU A 47 -2.11 -3.38 -7.03
N PHE A 48 -1.54 -4.59 -6.93
CA PHE A 48 -0.38 -4.86 -6.08
C PHE A 48 0.93 -4.39 -6.72
N ILE A 49 1.83 -3.82 -5.92
CA ILE A 49 3.16 -3.40 -6.36
C ILE A 49 4.24 -4.27 -5.71
N ASP A 50 4.98 -5.01 -6.54
CA ASP A 50 6.03 -5.94 -6.12
C ASP A 50 7.38 -5.28 -5.76
N THR A 51 7.37 -4.00 -5.40
CA THR A 51 8.60 -3.25 -5.05
C THR A 51 8.64 -2.77 -3.61
N GLY A 52 7.62 -3.07 -2.80
CA GLY A 52 7.48 -2.59 -1.42
C GLY A 52 8.46 -3.16 -0.38
N TYR A 53 9.28 -4.16 -0.76
CA TYR A 53 10.16 -4.91 0.13
C TYR A 53 9.39 -5.33 1.39
N ASN A 54 9.69 -4.77 2.56
CA ASN A 54 9.02 -5.11 3.82
C ASN A 54 7.53 -4.75 3.90
N ASN A 55 6.96 -4.00 2.96
CA ASN A 55 5.55 -3.58 3.00
C ASN A 55 4.81 -4.11 1.77
N LEU A 56 3.52 -4.44 1.92
CA LEU A 56 2.65 -4.63 0.77
C LEU A 56 2.10 -3.26 0.35
N ILE A 57 2.23 -2.92 -0.92
CA ILE A 57 1.75 -1.65 -1.45
C ILE A 57 0.72 -1.93 -2.52
N PHE A 58 -0.40 -1.21 -2.45
CA PHE A 58 -1.46 -1.26 -3.43
C PHE A 58 -1.74 0.13 -3.99
N PHE A 59 -1.89 0.22 -5.31
CA PHE A 59 -2.53 1.34 -5.95
C PHE A 59 -4.01 1.07 -6.12
N ILE A 60 -4.83 2.05 -5.72
CA ILE A 60 -6.27 1.92 -5.68
C ILE A 60 -6.92 3.12 -6.39
N ASN A 61 -7.83 2.83 -7.32
CA ASN A 61 -8.79 3.81 -7.83
C ASN A 61 -10.17 3.47 -7.28
N THR A 62 -10.99 4.51 -7.08
CA THR A 62 -12.37 4.36 -6.59
C THR A 62 -13.38 4.66 -7.68
N VAL A 63 -14.64 4.30 -7.45
CA VAL A 63 -15.73 4.59 -8.40
C VAL A 63 -16.15 6.05 -8.31
N GLU A 64 -16.04 6.65 -7.12
CA GLU A 64 -16.62 7.96 -6.81
C GLU A 64 -15.81 9.15 -7.32
N ASN A 65 -14.51 8.98 -7.58
CA ASN A 65 -13.64 10.06 -8.05
C ASN A 65 -12.46 9.56 -8.89
N THR A 66 -11.69 10.49 -9.43
CA THR A 66 -10.51 10.22 -10.26
C THR A 66 -9.20 10.20 -9.48
N GLU A 67 -9.25 10.36 -8.16
CA GLU A 67 -8.05 10.31 -7.32
C GLU A 67 -7.46 8.89 -7.32
N ARG A 68 -6.15 8.83 -7.09
CA ARG A 68 -5.43 7.57 -6.95
C ARG A 68 -4.85 7.47 -5.56
N TYR A 69 -5.22 6.40 -4.87
CA TYR A 69 -4.84 6.13 -3.51
C TYR A 69 -3.68 5.14 -3.46
N VAL A 70 -2.89 5.24 -2.39
CA VAL A 70 -1.86 4.29 -2.01
C VAL A 70 -2.26 3.68 -0.68
N LEU A 71 -2.52 2.36 -0.69
CA LEU A 71 -2.69 1.60 0.52
C LEU A 71 -1.39 0.85 0.80
N LYS A 72 -0.74 1.22 1.91
CA LYS A 72 0.46 0.57 2.40
C LYS A 72 0.12 -0.31 3.60
N ILE A 73 0.53 -1.57 3.57
CA ILE A 73 0.40 -2.51 4.68
C ILE A 73 1.79 -2.74 5.27
N GLY A 74 1.90 -2.50 6.57
CA GLY A 74 3.14 -2.58 7.32
C GLY A 74 3.70 -4.00 7.42
N GLY A 75 5.02 -4.08 7.35
CA GLY A 75 5.80 -5.31 7.50
C GLY A 75 5.74 -5.97 8.89
N ARG A 76 6.29 -7.19 8.98
CA ARG A 76 6.34 -7.98 10.22
C ARG A 76 7.31 -7.41 11.26
N TYR A 77 8.33 -6.69 10.82
CA TYR A 77 9.44 -6.24 11.66
C TYR A 77 9.39 -4.75 11.96
N TRP A 78 9.68 -4.41 13.22
CA TRP A 78 9.67 -3.04 13.76
C TRP A 78 8.32 -2.38 13.56
N ASN A 79 7.31 -3.10 14.02
CA ASN A 79 5.92 -2.72 14.01
C ASN A 79 5.71 -1.49 14.92
N ARG A 80 4.72 -0.68 14.60
CA ARG A 80 4.29 0.58 15.21
C ARG A 80 5.21 1.76 14.95
N ILE A 81 6.49 1.66 15.32
CA ILE A 81 7.43 2.78 15.23
C ILE A 81 7.63 3.22 13.78
N LYS A 82 7.73 2.28 12.83
CA LYS A 82 7.87 2.62 11.40
C LYS A 82 6.67 3.39 10.88
N THR A 83 5.47 2.92 11.20
CA THR A 83 4.21 3.50 10.76
C THR A 83 4.01 4.89 11.36
N GLU A 84 4.20 5.04 12.68
CA GLU A 84 4.11 6.33 13.37
C GLU A 84 5.16 7.31 12.86
N ALA A 85 6.41 6.88 12.68
CA ALA A 85 7.49 7.75 12.20
C ALA A 85 7.22 8.29 10.79
N GLU A 86 6.69 7.45 9.89
CA GLU A 86 6.35 7.87 8.52
C GLU A 86 5.20 8.88 8.50
N VAL A 87 4.14 8.62 9.26
CA VAL A 87 3.00 9.55 9.38
C VAL A 87 3.47 10.89 9.92
N GLN A 88 4.24 10.90 11.02
CA GLN A 88 4.73 12.13 11.62
C GLN A 88 5.72 12.87 10.71
N ALA A 89 6.55 12.15 9.96
CA ALA A 89 7.46 12.77 9.00
C ALA A 89 6.69 13.45 7.85
N LEU A 90 5.66 12.81 7.31
CA LEU A 90 4.81 13.40 6.26
C LEU A 90 4.06 14.63 6.78
N GLU A 91 3.50 14.58 7.98
CA GLU A 91 2.85 15.73 8.61
C GLU A 91 3.82 16.90 8.82
N LEU A 92 5.04 16.61 9.31
CA LEU A 92 6.08 17.60 9.50
C LEU A 92 6.50 18.25 8.17
N LEU A 93 6.76 17.45 7.14
CA LEU A 93 7.14 17.95 5.81
C LEU A 93 6.04 18.81 5.20
N THR A 94 4.77 18.40 5.34
CA THR A 94 3.61 19.18 4.88
C THR A 94 3.53 20.54 5.59
N LYS A 95 3.88 20.59 6.88
CA LYS A 95 3.82 21.82 7.69
C LYS A 95 4.97 22.79 7.41
N TYR A 96 6.17 22.28 7.14
CA TYR A 96 7.39 23.08 7.12
C TYR A 96 8.04 23.22 5.74
N THR A 97 7.48 22.58 4.71
CA THR A 97 8.00 22.66 3.34
C THR A 97 6.86 22.82 2.34
N THR A 98 7.19 23.24 1.12
CA THR A 98 6.26 23.27 -0.02
C THR A 98 6.47 22.07 -0.96
N ILE A 99 7.26 21.08 -0.54
CA ILE A 99 7.53 19.90 -1.34
C ILE A 99 6.23 19.06 -1.36
N PRO A 100 5.77 18.61 -2.54
CA PRO A 100 4.62 17.72 -2.61
C PRO A 100 4.98 16.40 -1.95
N VAL A 101 4.19 16.01 -0.95
CA VAL A 101 4.30 14.73 -0.24
C VAL A 101 2.94 14.04 -0.21
N PRO A 102 2.88 12.71 -0.09
CA PRO A 102 1.62 12.00 0.11
C PRO A 102 0.85 12.54 1.31
N LYS A 103 -0.46 12.72 1.14
CA LYS A 103 -1.35 13.12 2.23
C LYS A 103 -1.84 11.88 2.95
N VAL A 104 -1.54 11.74 4.25
CA VAL A 104 -2.12 10.67 5.05
C VAL A 104 -3.61 10.94 5.28
N LEU A 105 -4.46 10.02 4.83
CA LEU A 105 -5.93 10.10 4.97
C LEU A 105 -6.39 9.38 6.23
N ALA A 106 -5.83 8.20 6.48
CA ALA A 106 -6.07 7.40 7.68
C ALA A 106 -4.91 6.42 7.86
N TYR A 107 -4.68 5.95 9.08
CA TYR A 107 -3.69 4.91 9.35
C TYR A 107 -4.02 4.17 10.65
N SER A 108 -3.42 3.00 10.83
CA SER A 108 -3.33 2.32 12.13
C SER A 108 -1.94 1.74 12.32
N SER A 109 -1.29 2.16 13.40
CA SER A 109 0.00 1.62 13.86
C SER A 109 -0.16 0.45 14.85
N ASP A 110 -1.39 0.12 15.25
CA ASP A 110 -1.69 -0.96 16.19
C ASP A 110 -2.20 -2.20 15.44
N ARG A 111 -1.50 -3.32 15.60
CA ARG A 111 -1.86 -4.61 14.97
C ARG A 111 -3.05 -5.30 15.62
N ASN A 112 -3.54 -4.82 16.76
CA ASN A 112 -4.79 -5.30 17.37
C ASN A 112 -6.05 -4.75 16.68
N ASN A 113 -5.89 -3.97 15.61
CA ASN A 113 -7.00 -3.53 14.78
C ASN A 113 -7.69 -4.69 14.04
N GLU A 114 -8.85 -4.39 13.45
CA GLU A 114 -9.73 -5.34 12.75
C GLU A 114 -9.08 -6.08 11.57
N TYR A 115 -7.91 -5.63 11.10
CA TYR A 115 -7.18 -6.24 9.99
C TYR A 115 -5.92 -7.02 10.42
N GLY A 116 -5.52 -6.98 11.70
CA GLY A 116 -4.37 -7.73 12.22
C GLY A 116 -2.99 -7.24 11.73
N VAL A 117 -2.96 -6.10 11.03
CA VAL A 117 -1.78 -5.53 10.37
C VAL A 117 -1.77 -4.02 10.53
N GLU A 118 -0.59 -3.43 10.43
CA GLU A 118 -0.48 -1.98 10.30
C GLU A 118 -0.80 -1.54 8.89
N TRP A 119 -1.32 -0.33 8.75
CA TRP A 119 -1.64 0.21 7.44
C TRP A 119 -1.62 1.73 7.43
N ILE A 120 -1.31 2.29 6.27
CA ILE A 120 -1.43 3.72 5.98
C ILE A 120 -2.21 3.84 4.67
N LEU A 121 -3.25 4.66 4.70
CA LEU A 121 -4.02 5.06 3.53
C LEU A 121 -3.63 6.49 3.16
N MET A 122 -3.11 6.67 1.95
CA MET A 122 -2.69 7.94 1.38
C MET A 122 -3.38 8.20 0.05
#